data_AF-A0A1I0NHJ3-F1
#
_entry.id   AF-A0A1I0NHJ3-F1
#
_cell.length_a   1.000
_cell.length_b   1.000
_cell.length_c   1.000
_cell.angle_alpha   90.00
_cell.angle_beta   90.00
_cell.angle_gamma   90.00
#
_symmetry.space_group_name_H-M   'P 1'
#
loop_
_entity.id
_entity.type
_entity.pdbx_description
1 polymer ?
#
loop_
_entity_poly.entity_id
_entity_poly.type
_entity_poly.pdbx_seq_one_letter_code
_entity_poly.pdbx_strand_id
1 'polypeptide(L)'
;MEGMKKIVLFAMGLVACATTHAQETESVETTVAADVVSQYIWRGQDLGSVSLQPTLGIGYKGLSLSAWGSVGLSEPADTKEFDLTLAYTAGGFNIGLTDYWFNAGLDPEGRYFKYDAHGTNHVFEANIGYDFGVASLQWYTNIAGNDGENKDGKRAYSSYVEATVPFKLATVDWAATAGAVPFATTFYGTTGFAVTNLSLKATKDIKVTDTFSIPIFGQVVANPCSQKAYLVLGFTLQP
;
A
#
# COMPACT_ATOMS: atom_id res chain seq x y z
N MET A 1 -28.18 31.81 5.19
CA MET A 1 -27.66 31.16 3.96
C MET A 1 -26.21 31.52 3.84
N GLU A 2 -25.32 30.60 4.19
CA GLU A 2 -24.00 30.45 3.56
C GLU A 2 -23.47 29.08 3.99
N GLY A 3 -23.47 28.15 3.04
CA GLY A 3 -23.18 26.74 3.23
C GLY A 3 -21.68 26.50 3.12
N MET A 4 -21.07 26.12 4.23
CA MET A 4 -19.70 25.61 4.26
C MET A 4 -19.72 24.17 3.75
N LYS A 5 -19.15 23.94 2.56
CA LYS A 5 -19.03 22.61 1.94
C LYS A 5 -18.05 21.77 2.77
N LYS A 6 -18.52 20.62 3.28
CA LYS A 6 -17.71 19.64 4.01
C LYS A 6 -16.84 18.87 3.03
N ILE A 7 -15.53 18.95 3.22
CA ILE A 7 -14.52 18.08 2.59
C ILE A 7 -14.67 16.69 3.21
N VAL A 8 -14.82 15.67 2.36
CA VAL A 8 -15.02 14.25 2.76
C VAL A 8 -13.68 13.53 2.66
N LEU A 9 -13.35 12.80 3.72
CA LEU A 9 -12.04 12.25 4.07
C LEU A 9 -11.77 10.87 3.42
N PHE A 10 -10.48 10.53 3.44
CA PHE A 10 -9.75 9.44 2.77
C PHE A 10 -10.25 8.00 3.02
N ALA A 11 -10.14 7.17 1.98
CA ALA A 11 -10.19 5.71 2.08
C ALA A 11 -8.80 5.13 1.74
N MET A 12 -8.21 4.41 2.70
CA MET A 12 -6.88 3.78 2.58
C MET A 12 -6.90 2.53 1.71
N GLY A 13 -5.85 2.34 0.91
CA GLY A 13 -5.57 1.14 0.12
C GLY A 13 -4.35 1.42 -0.75
N LEU A 14 -3.16 1.05 -0.26
CA LEU A 14 -1.86 1.62 -0.64
C LEU A 14 -1.84 3.17 -0.53
N VAL A 15 -0.80 3.72 0.09
CA VAL A 15 -0.58 5.18 0.10
C VAL A 15 -0.17 5.62 -1.31
N ALA A 16 -1.14 5.67 -2.23
CA ALA A 16 -1.20 6.72 -3.22
C ALA A 16 -1.96 7.85 -2.53
N CYS A 17 -1.28 8.96 -2.23
CA CYS A 17 -1.90 10.20 -1.77
C CYS A 17 -3.12 10.48 -2.67
N ALA A 18 -4.33 10.23 -2.15
CA ALA A 18 -5.54 10.63 -2.84
C ALA A 18 -5.51 12.16 -2.93
N THR A 19 -5.57 12.64 -4.16
CA THR A 19 -5.53 14.04 -4.53
C THR A 19 -6.61 14.83 -3.79
N THR A 20 -6.21 15.61 -2.79
CA THR A 20 -6.94 16.83 -2.46
C THR A 20 -6.57 17.85 -3.54
N HIS A 21 -7.58 18.37 -4.23
CA HIS A 21 -7.40 19.48 -5.14
C HIS A 21 -6.62 20.60 -4.44
N ALA A 22 -5.48 20.97 -5.04
CA ALA A 22 -4.75 22.22 -4.88
C ALA A 22 -5.43 23.26 -3.97
N GLN A 23 -5.19 23.15 -2.68
CA GLN A 23 -4.93 24.32 -1.86
C GLN A 23 -3.52 24.09 -1.34
N GLU A 24 -2.60 24.98 -1.71
CA GLU A 24 -1.28 25.06 -1.12
C GLU A 24 -1.46 25.26 0.39
N THR A 25 -1.51 24.17 1.15
CA THR A 25 -1.25 24.22 2.58
C THR A 25 0.24 24.57 2.70
N GLU A 26 0.56 25.84 2.96
CA GLU A 26 1.92 26.27 3.30
C GLU A 26 2.44 25.63 4.61
N SER A 27 1.59 24.86 5.29
CA SER A 27 1.90 24.14 6.51
C SER A 27 2.49 22.75 6.25
N VAL A 28 3.38 22.35 7.15
CA VAL A 28 3.82 20.96 7.27
C VAL A 28 2.63 20.10 7.69
N GLU A 29 2.43 18.98 6.99
CA GLU A 29 1.41 17.98 7.29
C GLU A 29 2.06 16.82 8.05
N THR A 30 1.36 16.28 9.04
CA THR A 30 1.83 15.13 9.82
C THR A 30 0.76 14.06 9.84
N THR A 31 1.17 12.80 9.74
CA THR A 31 0.28 11.64 9.82
C THR A 31 0.67 10.79 11.01
N VAL A 32 -0.29 10.47 11.87
CA VAL A 32 -0.18 9.41 12.88
C VAL A 32 -1.42 8.54 12.69
N ALA A 33 -1.25 7.30 12.29
CA ALA A 33 -2.38 6.41 12.06
C ALA A 33 -2.02 4.95 12.37
N ALA A 34 -3.02 4.09 12.46
CA ALA A 34 -2.83 2.65 12.47
C ALA A 34 -4.05 1.94 11.88
N ASP A 35 -3.80 0.93 11.06
CA ASP A 35 -4.82 -0.03 10.67
C ASP A 35 -4.83 -1.25 11.56
N VAL A 36 -6.02 -1.77 11.81
CA VAL A 36 -6.22 -3.15 12.25
C VAL A 36 -6.94 -3.89 11.14
N VAL A 37 -6.34 -4.98 10.66
CA VAL A 37 -6.90 -5.79 9.57
C VAL A 37 -7.09 -7.23 10.04
N SER A 38 -8.16 -7.86 9.55
CA SER A 38 -8.40 -9.29 9.79
C SER A 38 -7.39 -10.19 9.08
N GLN A 39 -6.74 -9.67 8.02
CA GLN A 39 -5.67 -10.33 7.29
C GLN A 39 -4.83 -9.28 6.54
N TYR A 40 -3.51 -9.47 6.50
CA TYR A 40 -2.61 -8.63 5.73
C TYR A 40 -2.47 -9.17 4.30
N ILE A 41 -3.23 -8.58 3.37
CA ILE A 41 -3.17 -8.89 1.94
C ILE A 41 -2.51 -7.76 1.17
N TRP A 42 -1.40 -8.07 0.47
CA TRP A 42 -0.63 -7.10 -0.31
C TRP A 42 -0.57 -7.51 -1.78
N ARG A 43 -1.17 -6.71 -2.68
CA ARG A 43 -1.21 -6.96 -4.14
C ARG A 43 -1.69 -8.38 -4.49
N GLY A 44 -2.64 -8.89 -3.69
CA GLY A 44 -3.20 -10.24 -3.80
C GLY A 44 -2.35 -11.36 -3.18
N GLN A 45 -1.29 -11.03 -2.46
CA GLN A 45 -0.46 -11.97 -1.69
C GLN A 45 -0.86 -11.97 -0.22
N ASP A 46 -0.87 -13.15 0.40
CA ASP A 46 -1.11 -13.31 1.84
C ASP A 46 0.21 -13.14 2.58
N LEU A 47 0.33 -12.04 3.33
CA LEU A 47 1.55 -11.66 4.05
C LEU A 47 1.40 -11.75 5.58
N GLY A 48 0.21 -12.05 6.09
CA GLY A 48 0.01 -12.19 7.52
C GLY A 48 -1.46 -12.33 7.90
N SER A 49 -1.66 -12.79 9.13
CA SER A 49 -2.98 -12.97 9.72
C SER A 49 -3.53 -11.63 10.26
N VAL A 50 -4.26 -11.66 11.37
CA VAL A 50 -4.77 -10.44 12.00
C VAL A 50 -3.59 -9.55 12.36
N SER A 51 -3.53 -8.33 11.81
CA SER A 51 -2.34 -7.48 11.89
C SER A 51 -2.65 -6.06 12.34
N LEU A 52 -1.70 -5.45 13.07
CA LEU A 52 -1.67 -4.02 13.40
C LEU A 52 -0.63 -3.33 12.55
N GLN A 53 -1.00 -2.23 11.92
CA GLN A 53 -0.20 -1.59 10.88
C GLN A 53 -0.05 -0.09 11.12
N PRO A 54 0.93 0.35 11.94
CA PRO A 54 1.14 1.76 12.24
C PRO A 54 1.68 2.54 11.05
N THR A 55 1.35 3.83 10.99
CA THR A 55 1.87 4.80 10.03
C THR A 55 2.28 6.07 10.74
N LEU A 56 3.47 6.58 10.40
CA LEU A 56 3.96 7.90 10.78
C LEU A 56 4.42 8.63 9.52
N GLY A 57 4.01 9.88 9.33
CA GLY A 57 4.35 10.63 8.12
C GLY A 57 4.57 12.10 8.35
N ILE A 58 5.37 12.71 7.48
CA ILE A 58 5.51 14.15 7.34
C ILE A 58 5.46 14.53 5.86
N GLY A 59 4.73 15.59 5.54
CA GLY A 59 4.53 16.10 4.18
C GLY A 59 4.74 17.60 4.09
N TYR A 60 5.30 18.06 2.98
CA TYR A 60 5.43 19.48 2.67
C TYR A 60 5.51 19.71 1.15
N LYS A 61 4.59 20.52 0.61
CA LYS A 61 4.57 20.92 -0.81
C LYS A 61 4.72 19.75 -1.79
N GLY A 62 3.97 18.67 -1.53
CA GLY A 62 3.97 17.46 -2.35
C GLY A 62 5.07 16.45 -2.03
N LEU A 63 6.15 16.83 -1.32
CA LEU A 63 7.15 15.89 -0.82
C LEU A 63 6.67 15.25 0.48
N SER A 64 6.82 13.93 0.62
CA SER A 64 6.47 13.21 1.85
C SER A 64 7.52 12.17 2.23
N LEU A 65 7.75 12.03 3.53
CA LEU A 65 8.50 10.92 4.12
C LEU A 65 7.59 10.20 5.11
N SER A 66 7.41 8.89 4.93
CA SER A 66 6.57 8.08 5.81
C SER A 66 7.27 6.81 6.25
N ALA A 67 7.02 6.43 7.51
CA ALA A 67 7.29 5.11 8.03
C ALA A 67 5.97 4.33 8.14
N TRP A 68 5.97 3.10 7.67
CA TRP A 68 4.87 2.15 7.83
C TRP A 68 5.42 0.86 8.45
N GLY A 69 4.57 0.09 9.12
CA GLY A 69 4.96 -1.26 9.51
C GLY A 69 3.76 -2.18 9.63
N SER A 70 4.05 -3.47 9.80
CA SER A 70 3.05 -4.50 10.06
C SER A 70 3.56 -5.45 11.12
N VAL A 71 2.70 -5.76 12.10
CA VAL A 71 2.94 -6.81 13.08
C VAL A 71 1.70 -7.69 13.20
N GLY A 72 1.89 -9.00 13.12
CA GLY A 72 0.83 -9.96 13.41
C GLY A 72 0.45 -9.94 14.89
N LEU A 73 -0.86 -10.03 15.15
CA LEU A 73 -1.46 -10.06 16.48
C LEU A 73 -1.92 -11.45 16.88
N SER A 74 -2.21 -12.33 15.91
CA SER A 74 -2.73 -13.67 16.16
C SER A 74 -1.65 -14.75 16.11
N GLU A 75 -0.64 -14.61 15.25
CA GLU A 75 0.39 -15.64 15.05
C GLU A 75 1.79 -15.10 15.35
N PRO A 76 2.54 -15.71 16.29
CA PRO A 76 3.89 -15.26 16.64
C PRO A 76 4.89 -15.33 15.48
N ALA A 77 4.59 -16.14 14.45
CA ALA A 77 5.42 -16.34 13.27
C ALA A 77 5.08 -15.35 12.13
N ASP A 78 4.06 -14.50 12.28
CA ASP A 78 3.72 -13.52 11.26
C ASP A 78 4.91 -12.61 10.94
N THR A 79 5.07 -12.32 9.66
CA THR A 79 6.15 -11.46 9.16
C THR A 79 6.01 -10.07 9.77
N LYS A 80 7.14 -9.55 10.27
CA LYS A 80 7.25 -8.14 10.67
C LYS A 80 7.83 -7.36 9.50
N GLU A 81 7.15 -6.30 9.16
CA GLU A 81 7.52 -5.40 8.08
C GLU A 81 7.72 -4.00 8.64
N PHE A 82 8.72 -3.30 8.12
CA PHE A 82 8.98 -1.90 8.40
C PHE A 82 9.47 -1.23 7.13
N ASP A 83 8.75 -0.19 6.72
CA ASP A 83 8.97 0.46 5.45
C ASP A 83 9.26 1.93 5.65
N LEU A 84 10.21 2.43 4.86
CA LEU A 84 10.40 3.86 4.69
C LEU A 84 10.08 4.25 3.26
N THR A 85 9.21 5.22 3.08
CA THR A 85 8.83 5.72 1.75
C THR A 85 9.11 7.21 1.64
N LEU A 86 9.89 7.58 0.62
CA LEU A 86 10.02 8.95 0.15
C LEU A 86 9.20 9.10 -1.13
N ALA A 87 8.27 10.04 -1.17
CA ALA A 87 7.42 10.25 -2.33
C ALA A 87 7.26 11.73 -2.67
N TYR A 88 6.94 12.00 -3.92
CA TYR A 88 6.59 13.33 -4.41
C TYR A 88 5.32 13.26 -5.26
N THR A 89 4.36 14.15 -4.98
CA THR A 89 3.10 14.28 -5.70
C THR A 89 2.91 15.71 -6.21
N ALA A 90 2.51 15.85 -7.47
CA ALA A 90 2.16 17.12 -8.08
C ALA A 90 0.98 16.97 -9.04
N GLY A 91 -0.16 17.54 -8.69
CA GLY A 91 -1.41 17.29 -9.43
C GLY A 91 -1.78 15.80 -9.38
N GLY A 92 -2.05 15.20 -10.53
CA GLY A 92 -2.29 13.75 -10.63
C GLY A 92 -1.01 12.90 -10.61
N PHE A 93 0.16 13.48 -10.85
CA PHE A 93 1.42 12.74 -10.92
C PHE A 93 1.94 12.36 -9.54
N ASN A 94 2.46 11.13 -9.40
CA ASN A 94 3.20 10.69 -8.23
C ASN A 94 4.42 9.83 -8.61
N ILE A 95 5.46 9.93 -7.79
CA ILE A 95 6.68 9.13 -7.86
C ILE A 95 7.17 8.85 -6.45
N GLY A 96 7.81 7.72 -6.23
CA GLY A 96 8.36 7.40 -4.92
C GLY A 96 9.41 6.31 -4.95
N LEU A 97 10.03 6.16 -3.78
CA LEU A 97 10.98 5.12 -3.45
C LEU A 97 10.61 4.57 -2.07
N THR A 98 10.32 3.28 -2.02
CA THR A 98 10.07 2.55 -0.79
C THR A 98 11.23 1.61 -0.50
N ASP A 99 11.72 1.65 0.72
CA ASP A 99 12.61 0.65 1.30
C ASP A 99 11.76 -0.28 2.17
N TYR A 100 11.45 -1.47 1.66
CA TYR A 100 10.78 -2.52 2.40
C TYR A 100 11.79 -3.28 3.24
N TRP A 101 11.54 -3.45 4.53
CA TRP A 101 12.32 -4.36 5.34
C TRP A 101 11.45 -5.43 5.98
N PHE A 102 11.89 -6.68 5.85
CA PHE A 102 11.26 -7.83 6.47
C PHE A 102 12.18 -8.46 7.51
N ASN A 103 11.59 -8.96 8.60
CA ASN A 103 12.33 -9.69 9.64
C ASN A 103 12.81 -11.09 9.20
N ALA A 104 12.49 -11.52 7.98
CA ALA A 104 12.96 -12.74 7.35
C ALA A 104 13.46 -12.46 5.93
N GLY A 105 14.51 -13.18 5.50
CA GLY A 105 15.14 -13.00 4.19
C GLY A 105 16.55 -13.59 4.16
N LEU A 106 17.46 -12.93 3.44
CA LEU A 106 18.86 -13.31 3.30
C LEU A 106 19.67 -13.17 4.61
N ASP A 107 19.26 -12.27 5.51
CA ASP A 107 19.83 -12.12 6.85
C ASP A 107 19.03 -12.92 7.87
N PRO A 108 19.52 -14.09 8.32
CA PRO A 108 18.82 -14.92 9.30
C PRO A 108 18.80 -14.29 10.69
N GLU A 109 19.68 -13.32 10.96
CA GLU A 109 19.71 -12.56 12.22
C GLU A 109 18.64 -11.45 12.24
N GLY A 110 17.97 -11.16 11.12
CA GLY A 110 16.93 -10.14 11.04
C GLY A 110 17.44 -8.75 11.44
N ARG A 111 18.64 -8.35 10.99
CA ARG A 111 19.19 -7.02 11.32
C ARG A 111 18.66 -5.97 10.36
N TYR A 112 17.98 -4.97 10.90
CA TYR A 112 17.51 -3.81 10.14
C TYR A 112 18.64 -2.95 9.55
N PHE A 113 19.80 -2.84 10.21
CA PHE A 113 20.88 -1.98 9.71
C PHE A 113 21.82 -2.67 8.70
N LYS A 114 21.44 -3.84 8.17
CA LYS A 114 22.27 -4.60 7.23
C LYS A 114 21.89 -4.26 5.80
N TYR A 115 22.66 -3.37 5.17
CA TYR A 115 22.46 -2.87 3.80
C TYR A 115 23.49 -3.39 2.79
N ASP A 116 24.15 -4.52 3.07
CA ASP A 116 25.12 -5.08 2.13
C ASP A 116 24.43 -5.67 0.87
N ALA A 117 25.15 -5.70 -0.25
CA ALA A 117 24.58 -5.99 -1.56
C ALA A 117 24.00 -7.41 -1.74
N HIS A 118 24.40 -8.38 -0.90
CA HIS A 118 24.10 -9.80 -1.10
C HIS A 118 23.60 -10.53 0.15
N GLY A 119 23.29 -9.77 1.22
CA GLY A 119 22.89 -10.32 2.50
C GLY A 119 21.87 -9.49 3.25
N THR A 120 21.32 -8.46 2.61
CA THR A 120 20.26 -7.60 3.17
C THR A 120 18.87 -8.25 3.05
N ASN A 121 17.97 -7.97 4.01
CA ASN A 121 16.54 -8.27 3.89
C ASN A 121 15.75 -7.13 3.22
N HIS A 122 16.40 -5.99 2.97
CA HIS A 122 15.76 -4.83 2.38
C HIS A 122 15.40 -5.07 0.91
N VAL A 123 14.30 -4.51 0.43
CA VAL A 123 13.93 -4.44 -0.98
C VAL A 123 13.60 -2.99 -1.31
N PHE A 124 14.33 -2.43 -2.27
CA PHE A 124 14.11 -1.04 -2.70
C PHE A 124 13.20 -1.05 -3.93
N GLU A 125 12.01 -0.46 -3.82
CA GLU A 125 11.03 -0.37 -4.89
C GLU A 125 10.84 1.09 -5.32
N ALA A 126 11.03 1.37 -6.60
CA ALA A 126 10.66 2.65 -7.17
C ALA A 126 9.25 2.55 -7.76
N ASN A 127 8.46 3.62 -7.61
CA ASN A 127 7.14 3.72 -8.22
C ASN A 127 6.96 5.00 -9.00
N ILE A 128 6.10 4.94 -10.01
CA ILE A 128 5.61 6.09 -10.78
C ILE A 128 4.16 5.85 -11.14
N GLY A 129 3.37 6.91 -11.15
CA GLY A 129 2.06 6.83 -11.77
C GLY A 129 1.29 8.13 -11.77
N TYR A 130 0.01 8.00 -12.08
CA TYR A 130 -0.85 9.14 -12.37
C TYR A 130 -2.31 8.86 -11.99
N ASP A 131 -2.92 9.83 -11.32
CA ASP A 131 -4.35 9.90 -11.06
C ASP A 131 -5.05 10.80 -12.10
N PHE A 132 -5.93 10.20 -12.89
CA PHE A 132 -6.72 10.88 -13.92
C PHE A 132 -8.08 11.37 -13.38
N GLY A 133 -8.33 11.24 -12.09
CA GLY A 133 -9.58 11.58 -11.40
C GLY A 133 -10.67 10.51 -11.53
N VAL A 134 -10.83 9.91 -12.71
CA VAL A 134 -11.79 8.80 -12.93
C VAL A 134 -11.17 7.43 -12.68
N ALA A 135 -9.84 7.35 -12.76
CA ALA A 135 -9.05 6.16 -12.54
C ALA A 135 -7.61 6.58 -12.26
N SER A 136 -6.86 5.74 -11.56
CA SER A 136 -5.42 5.89 -11.38
C SER A 136 -4.68 4.69 -11.97
N LEU A 137 -3.43 4.93 -12.38
CA LEU A 137 -2.51 3.90 -12.86
C LEU A 137 -1.16 4.07 -12.19
N GLN A 138 -0.66 2.98 -11.61
CA GLN A 138 0.62 2.94 -10.90
C GLN A 138 1.50 1.82 -11.44
N TRP A 139 2.79 2.09 -11.56
CA TRP A 139 3.83 1.12 -11.88
C TRP A 139 4.87 1.10 -10.76
N TYR A 140 5.28 -0.10 -10.38
CA TYR A 140 6.22 -0.37 -9.31
C TYR A 140 7.31 -1.33 -9.81
N THR A 141 8.56 -1.11 -9.40
CA THR A 141 9.70 -1.97 -9.75
C THR A 141 10.69 -2.06 -8.59
N ASN A 142 10.99 -3.28 -8.17
CA ASN A 142 12.12 -3.55 -7.28
C ASN A 142 13.44 -3.26 -8.00
N ILE A 143 14.18 -2.24 -7.57
CA ILE A 143 15.42 -1.79 -8.20
C ILE A 143 16.69 -2.32 -7.51
N ALA A 144 16.61 -2.69 -6.23
CA ALA A 144 17.75 -3.19 -5.45
C ALA A 144 17.29 -4.05 -4.25
N GLY A 145 18.25 -4.62 -3.51
CA GLY A 145 17.97 -5.43 -2.32
C GLY A 145 17.60 -6.89 -2.62
N ASN A 146 16.84 -7.53 -1.73
CA ASN A 146 16.39 -8.92 -1.78
C ASN A 146 15.21 -9.13 -2.75
N ASP A 147 15.36 -8.67 -3.99
CA ASP A 147 14.38 -8.92 -5.07
C ASP A 147 14.41 -10.39 -5.51
N GLY A 148 13.33 -10.83 -6.16
CA GLY A 148 13.23 -12.16 -6.75
C GLY A 148 14.05 -12.35 -8.03
N GLU A 149 13.98 -13.56 -8.57
CA GLU A 149 14.72 -14.01 -9.74
C GLU A 149 13.80 -14.22 -10.95
N ASN A 150 14.33 -13.96 -12.14
CA ASN A 150 13.70 -14.27 -13.41
C ASN A 150 13.96 -15.74 -13.81
N LYS A 151 13.53 -16.13 -15.02
CA LYS A 151 13.69 -17.50 -15.55
C LYS A 151 15.15 -17.95 -15.70
N ASP A 152 16.09 -17.01 -15.77
CA ASP A 152 17.52 -17.28 -15.94
C ASP A 152 18.27 -17.27 -14.59
N GLY A 153 17.55 -17.17 -13.45
CA GLY A 153 18.17 -17.08 -12.12
C GLY A 153 18.88 -15.74 -11.84
N LYS A 154 18.54 -14.68 -12.58
CA LYS A 154 19.06 -13.32 -12.37
C LYS A 154 17.98 -12.47 -11.71
N ARG A 155 18.37 -11.38 -11.04
CA ARG A 155 17.44 -10.38 -10.48
C ARG A 155 16.35 -10.04 -11.51
N ALA A 156 15.09 -10.17 -11.07
CA ALA A 156 13.95 -10.01 -11.96
C ALA A 156 13.62 -8.54 -12.25
N TYR A 157 14.03 -7.62 -11.38
CA TYR A 157 13.44 -6.28 -11.31
C TYR A 157 11.93 -6.39 -11.17
N SER A 158 11.50 -7.20 -10.19
CA SER A 158 10.11 -7.59 -10.02
C SER A 158 9.23 -6.37 -10.08
N SER A 159 8.28 -6.39 -11.02
CA SER A 159 7.45 -5.23 -11.30
C SER A 159 5.99 -5.57 -11.12
N TYR A 160 5.20 -4.54 -10.81
CA TYR A 160 3.77 -4.64 -10.63
C TYR A 160 3.11 -3.38 -11.20
N VAL A 161 2.01 -3.56 -11.92
CA VAL A 161 1.20 -2.48 -12.46
C VAL A 161 -0.22 -2.61 -11.95
N GLU A 162 -0.84 -1.51 -11.57
CA GLU A 162 -2.18 -1.49 -10.99
C GLU A 162 -3.00 -0.34 -11.52
N ALA A 163 -4.23 -0.65 -11.93
CA ALA A 163 -5.27 0.33 -12.21
C ALA A 163 -6.35 0.28 -11.14
N THR A 164 -6.76 1.44 -10.65
CA THR A 164 -7.83 1.57 -9.65
C THR A 164 -8.89 2.54 -10.13
N VAL A 165 -10.16 2.18 -9.96
CA VAL A 165 -11.33 2.99 -10.31
C VAL A 165 -12.15 3.24 -9.04
N PRO A 166 -12.14 4.47 -8.51
CA PRO A 166 -13.01 4.84 -7.40
C PRO A 166 -14.43 5.15 -7.88
N PHE A 167 -15.44 4.78 -7.08
CA PHE A 167 -16.83 5.14 -7.32
C PHE A 167 -17.65 5.19 -6.02
N LYS A 168 -18.77 5.90 -6.03
CA LYS A 168 -19.69 5.97 -4.88
C LYS A 168 -20.94 5.15 -5.16
N LEU A 169 -21.35 4.32 -4.20
CA LEU A 169 -22.58 3.54 -4.27
C LEU A 169 -23.18 3.38 -2.86
N ALA A 170 -24.48 3.67 -2.71
CA ALA A 170 -25.23 3.51 -1.46
C ALA A 170 -24.59 4.16 -0.22
N THR A 171 -24.08 5.40 -0.34
CA THR A 171 -23.36 6.17 0.72
C THR A 171 -22.00 5.60 1.13
N VAL A 172 -21.50 4.62 0.40
CA VAL A 172 -20.21 3.96 0.64
C VAL A 172 -19.25 4.35 -0.48
N ASP A 173 -18.00 4.57 -0.11
CA ASP A 173 -16.90 4.78 -1.04
C ASP A 173 -16.35 3.43 -1.48
N TRP A 174 -16.33 3.18 -2.78
CA TRP A 174 -15.85 1.94 -3.37
C TRP A 174 -14.61 2.18 -4.22
N ALA A 175 -13.75 1.17 -4.29
CA ALA A 175 -12.64 1.11 -5.21
C ALA A 175 -12.56 -0.28 -5.84
N ALA A 176 -12.58 -0.34 -7.16
CA ALA A 176 -12.27 -1.54 -7.93
C ALA A 176 -10.84 -1.46 -8.43
N THR A 177 -10.06 -2.52 -8.22
CA THR A 177 -8.63 -2.56 -8.53
C THR A 177 -8.30 -3.79 -9.34
N ALA A 178 -7.50 -3.61 -10.39
CA ALA A 178 -6.91 -4.70 -11.17
C ALA A 178 -5.40 -4.48 -11.27
N GLY A 179 -4.63 -5.45 -10.82
CA GLY A 179 -3.18 -5.43 -10.81
C GLY A 179 -2.56 -6.68 -11.40
N ALA A 180 -1.44 -6.47 -12.08
CA ALA A 180 -0.73 -7.50 -12.82
C ALA A 180 0.78 -7.39 -12.65
N VAL A 181 1.42 -8.54 -12.75
CA VAL A 181 2.86 -8.67 -12.85
C VAL A 181 3.18 -8.90 -14.33
N PRO A 182 4.02 -8.05 -14.96
CA PRO A 182 4.21 -8.05 -16.40
C PRO A 182 5.04 -9.23 -16.93
N PHE A 183 5.86 -9.85 -16.09
CA PHE A 183 6.80 -10.90 -16.48
C PHE A 183 7.14 -11.84 -15.31
N ALA A 184 7.83 -12.94 -15.61
CA ALA A 184 8.18 -13.95 -14.63
C ALA A 184 9.10 -13.40 -13.53
N THR A 185 8.73 -13.65 -12.28
CA THR A 185 9.54 -13.38 -11.10
C THR A 185 9.14 -14.28 -9.95
N THR A 186 10.12 -14.77 -9.20
CA THR A 186 9.87 -15.51 -7.95
C THR A 186 9.25 -14.64 -6.86
N PHE A 187 9.46 -13.31 -6.87
CA PHE A 187 8.96 -12.39 -5.85
C PHE A 187 7.42 -12.35 -5.77
N TYR A 188 6.75 -12.56 -6.91
CA TYR A 188 5.29 -12.66 -6.99
C TYR A 188 4.80 -14.09 -7.33
N GLY A 189 5.72 -15.08 -7.36
CA GLY A 189 5.40 -16.46 -7.73
C GLY A 189 4.87 -16.62 -9.17
N THR A 190 5.36 -15.83 -10.12
CA THR A 190 4.85 -15.81 -11.50
C THR A 190 5.83 -16.43 -12.51
N THR A 191 5.29 -17.12 -13.53
CA THR A 191 6.09 -17.73 -14.62
C THR A 191 6.02 -16.94 -15.94
N GLY A 192 5.37 -15.78 -15.92
CA GLY A 192 5.14 -14.89 -17.06
C GLY A 192 4.23 -13.75 -16.65
N PHE A 193 3.55 -13.12 -17.62
CA PHE A 193 2.49 -12.17 -17.31
C PHE A 193 1.39 -12.84 -16.48
N ALA A 194 0.96 -12.21 -15.39
CA ALA A 194 -0.10 -12.73 -14.54
C ALA A 194 -0.90 -11.62 -13.89
N VAL A 195 -2.23 -11.77 -13.85
CA VAL A 195 -3.09 -10.96 -12.98
C VAL A 195 -2.98 -11.53 -11.57
N THR A 196 -2.47 -10.73 -10.64
CA THR A 196 -2.24 -11.15 -9.25
C THR A 196 -3.18 -10.47 -8.27
N ASN A 197 -3.84 -9.39 -8.66
CA ASN A 197 -4.76 -8.67 -7.79
C ASN A 197 -6.02 -8.27 -8.54
N LEU A 198 -7.16 -8.79 -8.13
CA LEU A 198 -8.47 -8.26 -8.46
C LEU A 198 -9.16 -7.97 -7.14
N SER A 199 -9.49 -6.71 -6.87
CA SER A 199 -10.11 -6.35 -5.61
C SER A 199 -11.29 -5.40 -5.76
N LEU A 200 -12.22 -5.53 -4.82
CA LEU A 200 -13.32 -4.60 -4.61
C LEU A 200 -13.34 -4.24 -3.14
N LYS A 201 -13.00 -2.99 -2.84
CA LYS A 201 -12.97 -2.43 -1.49
C LYS A 201 -14.14 -1.48 -1.31
N ALA A 202 -14.77 -1.54 -0.14
CA ALA A 202 -15.80 -0.62 0.30
C ALA A 202 -15.39 -0.01 1.64
N THR A 203 -15.45 1.31 1.76
CA THR A 203 -15.06 2.07 2.94
C THR A 203 -16.20 2.99 3.38
N LYS A 204 -16.44 3.04 4.68
CA LYS A 204 -17.42 3.94 5.29
C LYS A 204 -16.92 4.46 6.62
N ASP A 205 -17.02 5.77 6.78
CA ASP A 205 -16.74 6.41 8.07
C ASP A 205 -17.86 6.15 9.06
N ILE A 206 -17.50 5.59 10.22
CA ILE A 206 -18.37 5.54 11.38
C ILE A 206 -18.06 6.75 12.25
N LYS A 207 -19.04 7.66 12.32
CA LYS A 207 -18.97 8.82 13.19
C LYS A 207 -19.05 8.38 14.65
N VAL A 208 -18.01 8.68 15.43
CA VAL A 208 -17.96 8.41 16.88
C VAL A 208 -18.31 9.66 17.66
N THR A 209 -17.74 10.81 17.27
CA THR A 209 -18.06 12.14 17.80
C THR A 209 -18.22 13.14 16.64
N ASP A 210 -18.51 14.40 16.95
CA ASP A 210 -18.55 15.46 15.93
C ASP A 210 -17.20 15.73 15.25
N THR A 211 -16.10 15.36 15.91
CA THR A 211 -14.73 15.63 15.45
C THR A 211 -13.94 14.36 15.15
N PHE A 212 -14.46 13.18 15.49
CA PHE A 212 -13.76 11.91 15.36
C PHE A 212 -14.63 10.86 14.65
N SER A 213 -14.08 10.27 13.60
CA SER A 213 -14.69 9.18 12.86
C SER A 213 -13.66 8.09 12.64
N ILE A 214 -14.13 6.84 12.61
CA ILE A 214 -13.31 5.68 12.33
C ILE A 214 -13.70 5.17 10.93
N PRO A 215 -12.80 5.26 9.94
CA PRO A 215 -13.00 4.58 8.66
C PRO A 215 -13.02 3.07 8.90
N ILE A 216 -14.11 2.42 8.48
CA ILE A 216 -14.19 0.96 8.44
C ILE A 216 -14.26 0.53 6.99
N PHE A 217 -13.56 -0.54 6.65
CA PHE A 217 -13.56 -1.07 5.30
C PHE A 217 -13.71 -2.59 5.26
N GLY A 218 -14.38 -3.06 4.21
CA GLY A 218 -14.40 -4.46 3.80
C GLY A 218 -13.85 -4.59 2.39
N GLN A 219 -13.15 -5.67 2.10
CA GLN A 219 -12.54 -5.90 0.79
C GLN A 219 -12.60 -7.38 0.41
N VAL A 220 -13.02 -7.65 -0.82
CA VAL A 220 -12.77 -8.95 -1.47
C VAL A 220 -11.54 -8.79 -2.34
N VAL A 221 -10.58 -9.70 -2.19
CA VAL A 221 -9.36 -9.77 -3.00
C VAL A 221 -9.26 -11.15 -3.61
N ALA A 222 -8.99 -11.24 -4.91
CA ALA A 222 -8.69 -12.48 -5.61
C ALA A 222 -7.35 -12.37 -6.31
N ASN A 223 -6.57 -13.44 -6.24
CA ASN A 223 -5.31 -13.60 -6.97
C ASN A 223 -5.46 -14.77 -7.95
N PRO A 224 -5.82 -14.49 -9.22
CA PRO A 224 -5.97 -15.53 -10.24
C PRO A 224 -4.71 -16.37 -10.47
N CYS A 225 -3.53 -15.77 -10.33
CA CYS A 225 -2.25 -16.46 -10.51
C CYS A 225 -2.04 -17.57 -9.47
N SER A 226 -2.33 -17.29 -8.20
CA SER A 226 -2.20 -18.26 -7.11
C SER A 226 -3.49 -19.06 -6.83
N GLN A 227 -4.59 -18.74 -7.52
CA GLN A 227 -5.92 -19.31 -7.32
C GLN A 227 -6.47 -19.12 -5.89
N LYS A 228 -6.10 -18.01 -5.23
CA LYS A 228 -6.54 -17.68 -3.87
C LYS A 228 -7.52 -16.51 -3.87
N ALA A 229 -8.36 -16.47 -2.84
CA ALA A 229 -9.26 -15.36 -2.58
C ALA A 229 -9.37 -15.10 -1.08
N TYR A 230 -9.63 -13.84 -0.73
CA TYR A 230 -9.60 -13.33 0.63
C TYR A 230 -10.78 -12.38 0.85
N LEU A 231 -11.33 -12.40 2.06
CA LEU A 231 -12.30 -11.43 2.54
C LEU A 231 -11.69 -10.74 3.75
N VAL A 232 -11.39 -9.46 3.61
CA VAL A 232 -10.70 -8.65 4.62
C VAL A 232 -11.66 -7.64 5.22
N LEU A 233 -11.67 -7.54 6.54
CA LEU A 233 -12.28 -6.44 7.28
C LEU A 233 -11.17 -5.66 7.98
N GLY A 234 -11.26 -4.34 7.99
CA GLY A 234 -10.34 -3.52 8.76
C GLY A 234 -10.92 -2.17 9.13
N PHE A 235 -10.19 -1.47 9.99
CA PHE A 235 -10.50 -0.10 10.37
C PHE A 235 -9.23 0.69 10.63
N THR A 236 -9.32 2.00 10.43
CA THR A 236 -8.22 2.94 10.62
C THR A 236 -8.45 3.78 11.87
N LEU A 237 -7.42 3.87 12.71
CA LEU A 237 -7.33 4.84 13.79
C LEU A 237 -6.46 6.02 13.33
N GLN A 238 -7.02 7.23 13.36
CA GLN A 238 -6.32 8.47 13.04
C GLN A 238 -6.85 9.58 13.96
N PRO A 239 -6.01 10.21 14.79
CA PRO A 239 -6.40 11.23 15.76
C PRO A 239 -6.69 12.59 15.11
#